data_AF-A0A9D8PHS3-F1
#
_entry.id   AF-A0A9D8PHS3-F1
#
_cell.length_a   1.000
_cell.length_b   1.000
_cell.length_c   1.000
_cell.angle_alpha   90.00
_cell.angle_beta   90.00
_cell.angle_gamma   90.00
#
_symmetry.space_group_name_H-M   'P 1'
#
loop_
_entity.id
_entity.type
_entity.pdbx_description
1 polymer ?
#
loop_
_entity_poly.entity_id
_entity_poly.type
_entity_poly.pdbx_seq_one_letter_code
_entity_poly.pdbx_strand_id
1 'polypeptide(L)'
;MVFSFRASMVVQVLKLSARLLLRAVGPGVCRQMLNDAFAHHPPALSATLEARAFVEHVKERGWQIPLLAELLGYELAVAQTLSDGQPRVVSFPVEPLPLLWALAEGRIPEEDLRQGHYEIEIQPDPNLLLI
;
A
#
# COMPACT_ATOMS: atom_id res chain seq x y z
N MET A 1 -22.56 -4.69 -3.37
CA MET A 1 -21.77 -5.34 -4.44
C MET A 1 -20.61 -4.46 -4.92
N VAL A 2 -20.88 -3.19 -5.30
CA VAL A 2 -19.84 -2.24 -5.74
C VAL A 2 -18.74 -1.99 -4.71
N PHE A 3 -19.10 -1.81 -3.43
CA PHE A 3 -18.10 -1.62 -2.36
C PHE A 3 -17.10 -2.77 -2.28
N SER A 4 -17.57 -4.02 -2.14
CA SER A 4 -16.71 -5.19 -1.97
C SER A 4 -15.80 -5.40 -3.18
N PHE A 5 -16.28 -5.10 -4.39
CA PHE A 5 -15.47 -5.14 -5.60
C PHE A 5 -14.34 -4.10 -5.58
N ARG A 6 -14.67 -2.83 -5.37
CA ARG A 6 -13.66 -1.76 -5.29
C ARG A 6 -12.67 -1.97 -4.14
N ALA A 7 -13.16 -2.40 -2.98
CA ALA A 7 -12.31 -2.75 -1.84
C ALA A 7 -11.34 -3.88 -2.18
N SER A 8 -11.79 -4.89 -2.94
CA SER A 8 -10.91 -5.99 -3.38
C SER A 8 -9.81 -5.51 -4.32
N MET A 9 -10.09 -4.53 -5.19
CA MET A 9 -9.10 -3.91 -6.08
C MET A 9 -8.03 -3.16 -5.28
N VAL A 10 -8.43 -2.37 -4.27
CA VAL A 10 -7.49 -1.68 -3.38
C VAL A 10 -6.62 -2.69 -2.62
N VAL A 11 -7.24 -3.70 -2.01
CA VAL A 11 -6.52 -4.72 -1.21
C VAL A 11 -5.62 -5.60 -2.09
N GLN A 12 -5.96 -5.83 -3.37
CA GLN A 12 -5.10 -6.57 -4.29
C GLN A 12 -3.75 -5.89 -4.53
N VAL A 13 -3.74 -4.55 -4.52
CA VAL A 13 -2.53 -3.74 -4.72
C VAL A 13 -1.84 -3.44 -3.39
N LEU A 14 -2.60 -3.07 -2.37
CA LEU A 14 -2.09 -2.57 -1.08
C LEU A 14 -2.24 -3.63 0.03
N LYS A 15 -1.76 -4.85 -0.22
CA LYS A 15 -1.97 -6.03 0.65
C LYS A 15 -1.33 -5.83 2.03
N LEU A 16 -0.09 -5.36 2.09
CA LEU A 16 0.67 -5.16 3.32
C LEU A 16 0.09 -3.99 4.12
N SER A 17 -0.25 -2.90 3.44
CA SER A 17 -0.92 -1.74 4.03
C SER A 17 -2.28 -2.14 4.60
N ALA A 18 -3.09 -2.93 3.88
CA ALA A 18 -4.36 -3.43 4.38
C ALA A 18 -4.18 -4.31 5.65
N ARG A 19 -3.15 -5.16 5.69
CA ARG A 19 -2.83 -5.96 6.89
C ARG A 19 -2.42 -5.08 8.07
N LEU A 20 -1.57 -4.08 7.84
CA LEU A 20 -1.20 -3.11 8.86
C LEU A 20 -2.43 -2.38 9.40
N LEU A 21 -3.29 -1.85 8.53
CA LEU A 21 -4.51 -1.14 8.90
C LEU A 21 -5.46 -2.03 9.73
N LEU A 22 -5.71 -3.25 9.27
CA LEU A 22 -6.57 -4.20 9.99
C LEU A 22 -6.06 -4.50 11.40
N ARG A 23 -4.76 -4.43 11.63
CA ARG A 23 -4.15 -4.61 12.95
C ARG A 23 -4.14 -3.33 13.77
N ALA A 24 -3.80 -2.20 13.17
CA ALA A 24 -3.63 -0.93 13.86
C ALA A 24 -4.96 -0.30 14.29
N VAL A 25 -5.99 -0.35 13.44
CA VAL A 25 -7.28 0.34 13.68
C VAL A 25 -8.50 -0.58 13.61
N GLY A 26 -8.32 -1.83 13.19
CA GLY A 26 -9.38 -2.82 13.13
C GLY A 26 -10.28 -2.71 11.89
N PRO A 27 -11.06 -3.77 11.59
CA PRO A 27 -11.84 -3.89 10.35
C PRO A 27 -12.94 -2.84 10.19
N GLY A 28 -13.52 -2.37 11.29
CA GLY A 28 -14.55 -1.33 11.27
C GLY A 28 -14.02 -0.01 10.74
N VAL A 29 -12.88 0.44 11.28
CA VAL A 29 -12.22 1.68 10.85
C VAL A 29 -11.69 1.53 9.43
N CYS A 30 -11.04 0.41 9.07
CA CYS A 30 -10.61 0.15 7.69
C CYS A 30 -11.76 0.27 6.68
N ARG A 31 -12.94 -0.24 7.03
CA ARG A 31 -14.12 -0.15 6.17
C ARG A 31 -14.61 1.29 6.04
N GLN A 32 -14.59 2.07 7.11
CA GLN A 32 -14.92 3.50 7.07
C GLN A 32 -13.93 4.26 6.18
N MET A 33 -12.63 4.02 6.34
CA MET A 33 -11.58 4.63 5.52
C MET A 33 -11.80 4.38 4.02
N LEU A 34 -12.13 3.14 3.65
CA LEU A 34 -12.45 2.78 2.26
C LEU A 34 -13.74 3.43 1.77
N ASN A 35 -14.81 3.43 2.58
CA ASN A 35 -16.07 4.08 2.23
C ASN A 35 -15.87 5.58 1.98
N ASP A 36 -15.12 6.24 2.85
CA ASP A 36 -14.83 7.66 2.76
C ASP A 36 -14.04 7.95 1.48
N ALA A 37 -12.98 7.19 1.20
CA ALA A 37 -12.25 7.31 -0.06
C ALA A 37 -13.15 7.11 -1.28
N PHE A 38 -14.03 6.11 -1.25
CA PHE A 38 -14.94 5.79 -2.36
C PHE A 38 -16.06 6.80 -2.56
N ALA A 39 -16.42 7.57 -1.52
CA ALA A 39 -17.35 8.67 -1.61
C ALA A 39 -16.71 9.93 -2.22
N HIS A 40 -15.39 10.11 -2.06
CA HIS A 40 -14.66 11.28 -2.55
C HIS A 40 -14.02 11.06 -3.93
N HIS A 41 -13.82 9.80 -4.34
CA HIS A 41 -13.24 9.46 -5.63
C HIS A 41 -14.17 8.58 -6.48
N PRO A 42 -14.41 8.94 -7.75
CA PRO A 42 -15.21 8.12 -8.64
C PRO A 42 -14.55 6.74 -8.84
N PRO A 43 -15.33 5.70 -9.11
CA PRO A 43 -14.79 4.38 -9.42
C PRO A 43 -13.77 4.44 -10.57
N ALA A 44 -12.65 3.72 -10.41
CA ALA A 44 -11.60 3.67 -11.40
C ALA A 44 -11.60 2.36 -12.18
N LEU A 45 -11.05 2.39 -13.41
CA LEU A 45 -11.10 1.27 -14.34
C LEU A 45 -10.05 0.17 -14.07
N SER A 46 -9.11 0.41 -13.14
CA SER A 46 -8.07 -0.58 -12.80
C SER A 46 -7.71 -0.52 -11.32
N ALA A 47 -7.15 -1.64 -10.82
CA ALA A 47 -6.80 -1.77 -9.42
C ALA A 47 -5.72 -0.78 -8.97
N THR A 48 -4.72 -0.50 -9.82
CA THR A 48 -3.70 0.50 -9.56
C THR A 48 -4.29 1.91 -9.43
N LEU A 49 -5.32 2.24 -10.22
CA LEU A 49 -6.00 3.54 -10.13
C LEU A 49 -6.85 3.66 -8.87
N GLU A 50 -7.58 2.61 -8.48
CA GLU A 50 -8.31 2.58 -7.20
C GLU A 50 -7.35 2.69 -6.01
N ALA A 51 -6.25 1.94 -6.04
CA ALA A 51 -5.22 1.99 -5.01
C ALA A 51 -4.61 3.40 -4.90
N ARG A 52 -4.28 4.04 -6.03
CA ARG A 52 -3.78 5.43 -6.03
C ARG A 52 -4.78 6.38 -5.40
N ALA A 53 -6.06 6.29 -5.77
CA ALA A 53 -7.10 7.13 -5.18
C ALA A 53 -7.20 6.95 -3.66
N PHE A 54 -7.12 5.70 -3.17
CA PHE A 54 -7.08 5.43 -1.74
C PHE A 54 -5.84 6.01 -1.05
N VAL A 55 -4.65 5.88 -1.65
CA VAL A 55 -3.40 6.44 -1.11
C VAL A 55 -3.48 7.96 -0.99
N GLU A 56 -3.97 8.65 -2.03
CA GLU A 56 -4.13 10.11 -1.98
C GLU A 56 -5.16 10.52 -0.93
N HIS A 57 -6.27 9.78 -0.79
CA HIS A 57 -7.24 10.03 0.26
C HIS A 57 -6.64 9.90 1.67
N VAL A 58 -5.84 8.85 1.92
CA VAL A 58 -5.15 8.65 3.20
C VAL A 58 -4.22 9.82 3.52
N LYS A 59 -3.47 10.31 2.52
CA LYS A 59 -2.58 11.46 2.66
C LYS A 59 -3.35 12.74 2.98
N GLU A 60 -4.42 13.03 2.25
CA GLU A 60 -5.28 14.21 2.47
C GLU A 60 -5.91 14.22 3.87
N ARG A 61 -6.29 13.05 4.38
CA ARG A 61 -6.86 12.90 5.74
C ARG A 61 -5.82 12.98 6.86
N GLY A 62 -4.53 12.85 6.54
CA GLY A 62 -3.43 13.01 7.50
C GLY A 62 -3.39 11.93 8.59
N TRP A 63 -3.83 10.70 8.28
CA TRP A 63 -3.86 9.61 9.26
C TRP A 63 -2.46 9.24 9.78
N GLN A 64 -2.30 9.31 11.10
CA GLN A 64 -1.04 9.04 11.80
C GLN A 64 -0.96 7.57 12.21
N ILE A 65 -0.79 6.69 11.23
CA ILE A 65 -0.51 5.26 11.47
C ILE A 65 0.97 5.02 11.16
N PRO A 66 1.78 4.59 12.14
CA PRO A 66 3.21 4.40 11.93
C PRO A 66 3.51 3.51 10.71
N LEU A 67 4.44 3.95 9.87
CA LEU A 67 4.92 3.25 8.67
C LEU A 67 3.86 3.04 7.56
N LEU A 68 2.64 3.54 7.73
CA LEU A 68 1.58 3.36 6.73
C LEU A 68 1.90 4.13 5.44
N ALA A 69 2.38 5.36 5.54
CA ALA A 69 2.67 6.18 4.37
C ALA A 69 3.75 5.55 3.49
N GLU A 70 4.78 5.00 4.13
CA GLU A 70 5.91 4.33 3.50
C GLU A 70 5.46 3.03 2.81
N LEU A 71 4.64 2.21 3.48
CA LEU A 71 4.08 1.00 2.89
C LEU A 71 3.15 1.29 1.72
N LEU A 72 2.27 2.29 1.86
CA LEU A 72 1.39 2.73 0.78
C LEU A 72 2.20 3.22 -0.42
N GLY A 73 3.27 3.99 -0.17
CA GLY A 73 4.20 4.46 -1.20
C GLY A 73 4.91 3.32 -1.91
N TYR A 74 5.45 2.35 -1.16
CA TYR A 74 6.11 1.17 -1.70
C TYR A 74 5.18 0.32 -2.57
N GLU A 75 4.02 -0.10 -2.05
CA GLU A 75 3.10 -0.97 -2.79
C GLU A 75 2.53 -0.29 -4.04
N LEU A 76 2.25 1.02 -3.96
CA LEU A 76 1.82 1.79 -5.12
C LEU A 76 2.95 1.92 -6.15
N ALA A 77 4.19 2.16 -5.73
CA ALA A 77 5.34 2.24 -6.63
C ALA A 77 5.62 0.91 -7.33
N VAL A 78 5.45 -0.23 -6.64
CA VAL A 78 5.51 -1.56 -7.26
C VAL A 78 4.46 -1.71 -8.35
N ALA A 79 3.19 -1.39 -8.04
CA ALA A 79 2.10 -1.50 -9.01
C ALA A 79 2.24 -0.56 -10.21
N GLN A 80 2.79 0.64 -10.00
CA GLN A 80 3.08 1.57 -11.08
C GLN A 80 4.24 1.10 -11.95
N THR A 81 5.32 0.58 -11.35
CA THR A 81 6.48 0.04 -12.08
C THR A 81 6.10 -1.15 -12.96
N LEU A 82 5.23 -2.03 -12.45
CA LEU A 82 4.66 -3.10 -13.26
C LEU A 82 3.78 -2.58 -14.41
N SER A 83 3.16 -1.41 -14.25
CA SER A 83 2.24 -0.85 -15.24
C SER A 83 2.93 -0.07 -16.36
N ASP A 84 4.05 0.61 -16.08
CA ASP A 84 4.71 1.50 -17.04
C ASP A 84 6.19 1.16 -17.32
N GLY A 85 6.71 0.13 -16.65
CA GLY A 85 8.08 -0.32 -16.80
C GLY A 85 9.14 0.67 -16.29
N GLN A 86 8.74 1.73 -15.57
CA GLN A 86 9.69 2.74 -15.09
C GLN A 86 10.24 2.36 -13.71
N PRO A 87 11.57 2.35 -13.51
CA PRO A 87 12.14 2.09 -12.20
C PRO A 87 11.77 3.21 -11.21
N ARG A 88 11.64 2.86 -9.94
CA ARG A 88 11.27 3.78 -8.86
C ARG A 88 12.10 3.52 -7.61
N VAL A 89 12.31 4.57 -6.83
CA VAL A 89 12.96 4.46 -5.51
C VAL A 89 11.98 4.92 -4.45
N VAL A 90 11.87 4.16 -3.36
CA VAL A 90 11.08 4.54 -2.18
C VAL A 90 11.95 4.49 -0.94
N SER A 91 11.75 5.45 -0.04
CA SER A 91 12.53 5.58 1.19
C SER A 91 11.75 5.07 2.41
N PHE A 92 12.47 4.49 3.36
CA PHE A 92 11.95 4.08 4.66
C PHE A 92 12.81 4.68 5.79
N PRO A 93 12.19 5.12 6.90
CA PRO A 93 12.91 5.58 8.10
C PRO A 93 13.43 4.42 8.97
N VAL A 94 13.14 3.18 8.57
CA VAL A 94 13.51 1.95 9.26
C VAL A 94 13.95 0.89 8.26
N GLU A 95 14.68 -0.13 8.73
CA GLU A 95 15.08 -1.26 7.90
C GLU A 95 13.83 -1.96 7.33
N PRO A 96 13.63 -1.97 6.00
CA PRO A 96 12.32 -2.29 5.45
C PRO A 96 12.08 -3.80 5.31
N LEU A 97 13.13 -4.63 5.14
CA LEU A 97 12.95 -6.07 4.91
C LEU A 97 12.25 -6.77 6.09
N PRO A 98 12.65 -6.58 7.36
CA PRO A 98 11.95 -7.18 8.50
C PRO A 98 10.48 -6.75 8.58
N LEU A 99 10.19 -5.45 8.33
CA LEU A 99 8.83 -4.90 8.27
C LEU A 99 7.98 -5.61 7.20
N LEU A 100 8.48 -5.66 5.97
CA LEU A 100 7.78 -6.25 4.83
C LEU A 100 7.53 -7.75 5.04
N TRP A 101 8.53 -8.49 5.54
CA TRP A 101 8.38 -9.92 5.81
C TRP A 101 7.40 -10.22 6.94
N ALA A 102 7.46 -9.49 8.05
CA ALA A 102 6.51 -9.66 9.14
C ALA A 102 5.07 -9.48 8.64
N LEU A 103 4.81 -8.40 7.89
CA LEU A 103 3.49 -8.15 7.30
C LEU A 103 3.11 -9.19 6.24
N ALA A 104 4.05 -9.68 5.43
CA ALA A 104 3.84 -10.73 4.45
C ALA A 104 3.41 -12.07 5.10
N GLU A 105 3.90 -12.34 6.30
CA GLU A 105 3.54 -13.51 7.12
C GLU A 105 2.30 -13.27 8.00
N GLY A 106 1.72 -12.08 7.97
CA GLY A 106 0.57 -11.72 8.80
C GLY A 106 0.92 -11.46 10.28
N ARG A 107 2.21 -11.29 10.57
CA ARG A 107 2.75 -10.86 11.87
C ARG A 107 2.78 -9.34 11.97
N ILE A 108 2.93 -8.85 13.20
CA ILE A 108 3.22 -7.44 13.48
C ILE A 108 4.75 -7.29 13.47
N PRO A 109 5.31 -6.25 12.82
CA PRO A 109 6.73 -5.96 12.91
C PRO A 109 7.15 -5.81 14.37
N GLU A 110 8.32 -6.32 14.72
CA GLU A 110 8.87 -6.19 16.07
C GLU A 110 9.15 -4.71 16.39
N GLU A 111 9.06 -4.33 17.67
CA GLU A 111 9.20 -2.93 18.11
C GLU A 111 10.59 -2.34 17.80
N ASP A 112 11.60 -3.20 17.64
CA ASP A 112 13.00 -2.83 17.45
C ASP A 112 13.44 -2.78 15.98
N LEU A 113 12.57 -2.29 15.08
CA LEU A 113 13.00 -2.00 13.72
C LEU A 113 14.14 -0.98 13.74
N ARG A 114 15.28 -1.36 13.14
CA ARG A 114 16.48 -0.52 13.09
C ARG A 114 16.16 0.77 12.35
N GLN A 115 16.33 1.90 13.03
CA GLN A 115 16.15 3.24 12.48
C GLN A 115 17.28 3.60 11.51
N GLY A 116 16.96 4.36 10.46
CA GLY A 116 17.94 4.83 9.48
C GLY A 116 17.28 5.38 8.21
N HIS A 117 18.08 5.72 7.21
CA HIS A 117 17.59 6.11 5.89
C HIS A 117 17.85 4.96 4.93
N TYR A 118 16.80 4.19 4.65
CA TYR A 118 16.86 3.05 3.74
C TYR A 118 16.13 3.39 2.45
N GLU A 119 16.63 2.87 1.33
CA GLU A 119 16.01 3.00 0.03
C GLU A 119 15.79 1.63 -0.58
N ILE A 120 14.61 1.42 -1.16
CA ILE A 120 14.32 0.27 -2.00
C ILE A 120 14.19 0.76 -3.43
N GLU A 121 15.05 0.22 -4.28
CA GLU A 121 14.92 0.35 -5.72
C GLU A 121 13.98 -0.73 -6.27
N ILE A 122 12.95 -0.28 -6.97
CA ILE A 122 11.94 -1.11 -7.63
C ILE A 122 12.26 -1.11 -9.11
N GLN A 123 12.64 -2.26 -9.61
CA GLN A 123 12.96 -2.48 -11.02
C GLN A 123 11.79 -3.19 -11.71
N PRO A 124 11.48 -2.86 -12.97
CA PRO A 124 10.57 -3.66 -13.77
C PRO A 124 11.16 -5.06 -13.95
N ASP A 125 10.34 -6.10 -13.85
CA ASP A 125 10.79 -7.46 -14.17
C ASP A 125 10.92 -7.58 -15.70
N PRO A 126 12.13 -7.79 -16.25
CA PRO A 126 12.33 -7.91 -17.69
C PRO A 126 11.59 -9.12 -18.29
N ASN A 127 11.24 -10.13 -17.47
CA ASN A 127 10.60 -11.36 -17.94
C ASN A 127 9.06 -11.29 -17.99
N LEU A 128 8.45 -10.24 -17.45
CA LEU A 128 6.98 -10.06 -17.45
C LEU A 128 6.44 -9.40 -18.73
N LEU A 129 7.31 -8.90 -19.62
CA LEU A 129 6.95 -8.26 -20.90
C LEU A 129 6.88 -9.24 -22.09
N LEU A 130 7.12 -10.54 -21.86
CA LEU A 130 7.22 -11.59 -22.90
C LEU A 130 6.06 -12.60 -22.90
N ILE A 131 4.91 -12.27 -22.30
CA ILE A 131 3.72 -13.13 -22.26
C ILE A 131 2.50 -12.44 -22.86
#